data_AF-A0AAP3DD14-F1
#
_entry.id   AF-A0AAP3DD14-F1
#
_cell.length_a   1.000
_cell.length_b   1.000
_cell.length_c   1.000
_cell.angle_alpha   90.00
_cell.angle_beta   90.00
_cell.angle_gamma   90.00
#
_symmetry.space_group_name_H-M   'P 1'
#
loop_
_entity.id
_entity.type
_entity.pdbx_description
1 polymer ?
#
loop_
_entity_poly.entity_id
_entity_poly.type
_entity_poly.pdbx_seq_one_letter_code
_entity_poly.pdbx_strand_id
1 'polypeptide(L)' 'MIFNMDCIIGAKQHLQDDSIDLLIADPPYNLGFGGTNMTKGYRHSPTFNF' A
#
# COMPACT_ATOMS: atom_id res chain seq x y z
N MET A 1 4.93 -18.92 6.58
CA MET A 1 3.76 -19.57 5.94
C MET A 1 3.09 -18.51 5.06
N ILE A 2 2.54 -18.88 3.90
CA ILE A 2 1.91 -17.92 2.98
C ILE A 2 0.47 -18.39 2.74
N PHE A 3 -0.51 -17.49 2.93
CA PHE A 3 -1.92 -17.79 2.79
C PHE A 3 -2.51 -16.97 1.64
N ASN A 4 -3.16 -17.63 0.68
CA ASN A 4 -3.81 -16.98 -0.46
C ASN A 4 -5.30 -16.77 -0.16
N MET A 5 -5.62 -15.73 0.60
CA MET A 5 -6.99 -15.42 1.06
C MET A 5 -7.12 -13.94 1.44
N ASP A 6 -8.33 -13.52 1.80
CA ASP A 6 -8.60 -12.18 2.34
C ASP A 6 -7.79 -11.92 3.63
N CYS A 7 -7.20 -10.73 3.73
CA CYS A 7 -6.26 -10.40 4.81
C CYS A 7 -6.94 -10.28 6.18
N ILE A 8 -8.22 -9.88 6.25
CA ILE A 8 -8.94 -9.73 7.52
C ILE A 8 -9.33 -11.10 8.05
N ILE A 9 -9.88 -11.97 7.19
CA ILE A 9 -10.27 -13.33 7.56
C ILE A 9 -9.03 -14.14 7.93
N GLY A 10 -7.96 -14.05 7.11
CA GLY A 10 -6.72 -14.78 7.33
C GLY A 10 -6.02 -14.37 8.62
N ALA A 11 -5.98 -13.06 8.92
CA ALA A 11 -5.42 -12.58 10.18
C ALA A 11 -6.16 -13.17 11.39
N LYS A 12 -7.50 -13.15 11.39
CA LYS A 12 -8.30 -13.70 12.50
C LYS A 12 -8.14 -15.20 12.71
N GLN A 13 -7.87 -15.95 11.64
CA GLN A 13 -7.74 -17.41 11.71
C GLN A 13 -6.33 -17.86 12.09
N HIS A 14 -5.30 -17.09 11.73
CA HIS A 14 -3.91 -17.54 11.80
C HIS A 14 -3.03 -16.73 12.75
N LEU A 15 -3.43 -15.53 13.15
CA LEU A 15 -2.66 -14.67 14.05
C LEU A 15 -3.33 -14.68 15.43
N GLN A 16 -2.51 -14.86 16.46
CA GLN A 16 -2.94 -14.72 17.85
C GLN A 16 -2.75 -13.27 18.29
N ASP A 17 -3.52 -12.83 19.28
CA ASP A 17 -3.35 -11.52 19.87
C ASP A 17 -1.92 -11.37 20.43
N ASP A 18 -1.34 -10.17 20.26
CA ASP A 18 0.00 -9.79 20.73
C ASP A 18 1.16 -10.71 20.29
N SER A 19 1.00 -11.43 19.17
CA SER A 19 1.99 -12.40 18.69
C SER A 19 2.99 -11.88 17.65
N ILE A 20 2.91 -10.60 17.27
CA ILE A 20 3.66 -10.04 16.13
C ILE A 20 4.56 -8.90 16.59
N ASP A 21 5.85 -9.01 16.30
CA ASP A 21 6.84 -7.96 16.60
C ASP A 21 6.85 -6.82 15.57
N LEU A 22 6.59 -7.14 14.28
CA LEU A 22 6.62 -6.19 13.18
C LEU A 22 5.54 -6.51 12.14
N LEU A 23 4.79 -5.48 11.74
CA LEU A 23 3.80 -5.55 10.66
C LEU A 23 4.25 -4.69 9.47
N ILE A 24 4.30 -5.30 8.29
CA ILE A 24 4.52 -4.58 7.02
C ILE A 24 3.23 -4.64 6.21
N ALA A 25 2.68 -3.47 5.87
CA ALA A 25 1.46 -3.37 5.08
C ALA A 25 1.58 -2.24 4.07
N ASP A 26 1.29 -2.57 2.81
CA ASP A 26 1.05 -1.62 1.71
C ASP A 26 -0.40 -1.80 1.24
N PRO A 27 -1.38 -1.27 1.99
CA PRO A 27 -2.79 -1.46 1.67
C PRO A 27 -3.19 -0.65 0.43
N PRO A 28 -4.26 -1.03 -0.28
CA PRO A 28 -4.74 -0.25 -1.42
C PRO A 28 -5.11 1.18 -0.99
N TYR A 29 -4.41 2.17 -1.54
CA TYR A 29 -4.57 3.58 -1.18
C TYR A 29 -5.79 4.28 -1.81
N ASN A 30 -6.60 3.56 -2.57
CA ASN A 30 -7.82 4.09 -3.21
C ASN A 30 -7.61 5.42 -3.95
N LEU A 31 -6.49 5.56 -4.68
CA LEU A 31 -6.10 6.81 -5.35
C LEU A 31 -6.98 7.16 -6.56
N GLY A 32 -8.03 6.38 -6.86
CA GLY A 32 -8.95 6.65 -7.95
C GLY A 32 -8.33 6.62 -9.35
N PHE A 33 -7.11 6.07 -9.50
CA PHE A 33 -6.46 5.87 -10.80
C PHE A 33 -7.10 4.71 -11.58
N GLY A 34 -8.38 4.86 -11.91
CA GLY A 34 -9.10 3.99 -12.82
C GLY A 34 -8.85 4.41 -14.26
N GLY A 35 -7.84 3.82 -14.90
CA GLY A 35 -7.65 3.87 -16.36
C GLY A 35 -6.81 5.04 -16.87
N THR A 36 -5.65 4.70 -17.45
CA THR A 36 -4.82 5.36 -18.50
C THR A 36 -4.80 6.88 -18.70
N ASN A 37 -5.23 7.71 -17.74
CA ASN A 37 -5.15 9.18 -17.81
C ASN A 37 -4.29 9.78 -16.70
N MET A 38 -3.28 9.02 -16.27
CA MET A 38 -2.12 9.59 -15.57
C MET A 38 -1.23 10.28 -16.61
N THR A 39 -1.73 11.37 -17.20
CA THR A 39 -0.87 12.28 -17.96
C THR A 39 0.17 12.80 -16.98
N LYS A 40 1.44 12.44 -17.22
CA LYS A 40 2.60 12.93 -16.48
C LYS A 40 2.55 14.45 -16.35
N GLY A 41 2.04 14.91 -15.22
CA GLY A 41 2.19 16.27 -14.72
C GLY A 41 3.20 16.30 -13.58
N TYR A 42 4.26 15.49 -13.65
CA TYR A 42 5.39 15.57 -12.72
C TYR A 42 6.16 16.86 -13.03
N ARG A 43 5.66 18.01 -12.55
CA ARG A 43 6.45 19.25 -12.44
C ARG A 43 7.30 19.16 -11.18
N HIS A 44 8.36 18.37 -11.25
CA HIS A 44 9.53 18.61 -10.39
C HIS A 44 10.56 19.38 -11.20
N SER A 45 10.62 20.68 -10.94
CA SER A 45 11.87 21.40 -10.70
C SER A 45 11.53 22.81 -10.21
N PRO A 46 11.64 23.13 -8.91
CA PRO A 46 11.97 24.50 -8.55
C PRO A 46 13.38 24.76 -9.08
N THR A 47 13.51 25.55 -10.14
CA THR A 47 14.82 26.06 -10.57
C THR A 47 15.38 26.88 -9.42
N PHE A 48 16.35 26.34 -8.68
CA PHE A 48 17.19 27.15 -7.82
C PHE A 48 18.13 27.93 -8.75
N ASN A 49 17.89 29.23 -8.91
CA ASN A 49 18.85 30.14 -9.49
C ASN A 49 20.05 30.23 -8.53
N PHE A 50 21.23 29.85 -9.01
CA PHE A 50 22.52 30.31 -8.49
C PHE A 50 23.02 31.45 -9.37
#